data_AF-A0A0E9RXT3-F1
#
_entry.id   AF-A0A0E9RXT3-F1
#
_cell.length_a   1.000
_cell.length_b   1.000
_cell.length_c   1.000
_cell.angle_alpha   90.00
_cell.angle_beta   90.00
_cell.angle_gamma   90.00
#
_symmetry.space_group_name_H-M   'P 1'
#
loop_
_entity.id
_entity.type
_entity.pdbx_description
1 polymer ?
#
loop_
_entity_poly.entity_id
_entity_poly.type
_entity_poly.pdbx_seq_one_letter_code
_entity_poly.pdbx_strand_id
1 'polypeptide(L)'
;MTSSKKGIHLLTEKWSHTLQELDLSSQPFSEQDLEVAMGNLAHSTGADGLRSLNLSGTKITSNVLRSIISHCSELNYLNLSSCRYLPRGLKRVYRSQEDIQQLLDKLPLTR
;
A
#
# COMPACT_ATOMS: atom_id res chain seq x y z
N MET A 1 -7.99 8.71 25.33
CA MET A 1 -7.13 9.67 24.61
C MET A 1 -6.70 9.05 23.29
N THR A 2 -7.54 9.10 22.25
CA THR A 2 -7.15 8.63 20.92
C THR A 2 -6.49 9.79 20.19
N SER A 3 -5.16 9.91 20.34
CA SER A 3 -4.39 10.85 19.53
C SER A 3 -4.78 10.64 18.06
N SER A 4 -5.27 11.69 17.43
CA SER A 4 -5.82 11.67 16.08
C SER A 4 -4.78 11.11 15.13
N LYS A 5 -4.90 9.82 14.75
CA LYS A 5 -4.09 9.17 13.71
C LYS A 5 -4.51 9.66 12.31
N LYS A 6 -4.78 10.96 12.18
CA LYS A 6 -5.08 11.64 10.92
C LYS A 6 -3.79 12.34 10.50
N GLY A 7 -3.32 12.05 9.30
CA GLY A 7 -2.11 12.70 8.77
C GLY A 7 -1.15 11.77 8.04
N ILE A 8 -1.46 10.48 7.87
CA ILE A 8 -0.63 9.62 7.01
C ILE A 8 -0.55 10.19 5.58
N HIS A 9 -1.67 10.74 5.08
CA HIS A 9 -1.70 11.43 3.79
C HIS A 9 -0.71 12.59 3.70
N LEU A 10 -0.48 13.35 4.78
CA LEU A 10 0.49 14.46 4.83
C LEU A 10 1.93 13.94 4.76
N LEU A 11 2.23 12.80 5.41
CA LEU A 11 3.55 12.19 5.36
C LEU A 11 3.84 11.64 3.97
N THR A 12 2.87 10.92 3.39
CA THR A 12 2.97 10.41 2.03
C THR A 12 3.00 11.52 0.99
N GLU A 13 2.36 12.66 1.23
CA GLU A 13 2.48 13.85 0.36
C GLU A 13 3.89 14.45 0.45
N LYS A 14 4.36 14.73 1.67
CA LYS A 14 5.65 15.40 1.92
C LYS A 14 6.86 14.59 1.48
N TRP A 15 6.84 13.27 1.67
CA TRP A 15 7.95 12.37 1.35
C TRP A 15 7.69 11.46 0.17
N SER A 16 6.63 11.72 -0.58
CA SER A 16 6.26 10.95 -1.77
C SER A 16 7.43 10.65 -2.73
N HIS A 17 8.37 11.59 -2.88
CA HIS A 17 9.50 11.49 -3.80
C HIS A 17 10.74 10.80 -3.24
N THR A 18 10.80 10.58 -1.92
CA THR A 18 12.02 10.10 -1.23
C THR A 18 11.78 8.86 -0.38
N LEU A 19 10.51 8.48 -0.17
CA LEU A 19 10.13 7.37 0.68
C LEU A 19 10.51 6.03 0.03
N GLN A 20 11.45 5.31 0.65
CA GLN A 20 11.84 3.97 0.19
C GLN A 20 11.11 2.87 0.95
N GLU A 21 10.79 3.11 2.21
CA GLU A 21 10.15 2.13 3.08
C GLU A 21 9.00 2.77 3.86
N LEU A 22 7.87 2.08 3.91
CA LEU A 22 6.70 2.52 4.66
C LEU A 22 6.07 1.36 5.42
N ASP A 23 5.99 1.49 6.74
CA ASP A 23 5.31 0.53 7.61
C ASP A 23 4.05 1.15 8.23
N LEU A 24 2.90 0.61 7.84
CA LEU A 24 1.58 0.95 8.37
C LEU A 24 0.94 -0.25 9.09
N SER A 25 1.73 -1.23 9.50
CA SER A 25 1.24 -2.45 10.10
C SER A 25 0.43 -2.19 11.37
N SER A 26 -0.72 -2.86 11.46
CA SER A 26 -1.68 -2.76 12.57
C SER A 26 -2.15 -1.32 12.88
N GLN A 27 -2.00 -0.39 11.94
CA GLN A 27 -2.50 0.95 12.12
C GLN A 27 -4.01 1.01 11.83
N PRO A 28 -4.81 1.66 12.70
CA PRO A 28 -6.26 1.73 12.57
C PRO A 28 -6.69 2.85 11.61
N PHE A 29 -6.02 2.98 10.46
CA PHE A 29 -6.41 3.92 9.42
C PHE A 29 -7.71 3.44 8.74
N SER A 30 -8.54 4.40 8.32
CA SER A 30 -9.71 4.09 7.50
C SER A 30 -9.31 3.70 6.08
N GLU A 31 -10.22 3.10 5.33
CA GLU A 31 -10.04 2.82 3.90
C GLU A 31 -9.73 4.10 3.12
N GLN A 32 -10.43 5.18 3.44
CA GLN A 32 -10.26 6.48 2.81
C GLN A 32 -8.89 7.11 3.14
N ASP A 33 -8.41 7.01 4.38
CA ASP A 33 -7.07 7.49 4.74
C ASP A 33 -5.98 6.74 3.97
N LEU A 34 -6.13 5.43 3.81
CA LEU A 34 -5.20 4.58 3.05
C LEU A 34 -5.27 4.89 1.57
N GLU A 35 -6.46 5.08 1.00
CA GLU A 35 -6.65 5.43 -0.40
C GLU A 35 -5.94 6.76 -0.74
N VAL A 36 -6.14 7.80 0.08
CA VAL A 36 -5.46 9.09 -0.13
C VAL A 36 -3.95 8.94 0.04
N ALA A 37 -3.49 8.25 1.09
CA ALA A 37 -2.07 8.10 1.34
C ALA A 37 -1.34 7.32 0.23
N MET A 38 -1.92 6.20 -0.20
CA MET A 38 -1.39 5.39 -1.30
C MET A 38 -1.51 6.14 -2.64
N GLY A 39 -2.57 6.92 -2.83
CA GLY A 39 -2.72 7.80 -3.98
C GLY A 39 -1.60 8.84 -4.06
N ASN A 40 -1.20 9.44 -2.94
CA ASN A 40 -0.09 10.40 -2.91
C ASN A 40 1.25 9.75 -3.30
N LEU A 41 1.46 8.50 -2.92
CA LEU A 41 2.66 7.74 -3.31
C LEU A 41 2.62 7.34 -4.79
N ALA A 42 1.48 6.84 -5.27
CA ALA A 42 1.32 6.37 -6.65
C ALA A 42 1.41 7.50 -7.69
N HIS A 43 0.88 8.69 -7.39
CA HIS A 43 0.90 9.82 -8.32
C HIS A 43 2.17 10.67 -8.23
N SER A 44 3.10 10.33 -7.36
CA SER A 44 4.35 11.07 -7.22
C SER A 44 5.34 10.68 -8.30
N THR A 45 6.14 11.66 -8.75
CA THR A 45 7.24 11.41 -9.69
C THR A 45 8.36 10.55 -9.10
N GLY A 46 8.35 10.29 -7.78
CA GLY A 46 9.26 9.36 -7.12
C GLY A 46 8.59 8.07 -6.63
N ALA A 47 7.44 7.68 -7.21
CA ALA A 47 6.77 6.41 -6.89
C ALA A 47 7.70 5.19 -7.06
N ASP A 48 8.65 5.26 -8.01
CA ASP A 48 9.70 4.26 -8.23
C ASP A 48 10.76 4.23 -7.12
N GLY A 49 10.76 5.17 -6.18
CA GLY A 49 11.64 5.12 -5.01
C GLY A 49 11.21 4.08 -3.97
N LEU A 50 9.93 3.69 -3.96
CA LEU A 50 9.36 2.86 -2.91
C LEU A 50 9.70 1.38 -3.12
N ARG A 51 10.48 0.82 -2.20
CA ARG A 51 11.00 -0.56 -2.24
C ARG A 51 10.28 -1.49 -1.28
N SER A 52 9.84 -0.97 -0.13
CA SER A 52 9.24 -1.75 0.94
C SER A 52 7.96 -1.14 1.45
N LEU A 53 6.88 -1.92 1.47
CA LEU A 53 5.57 -1.49 1.93
C LEU A 53 4.92 -2.56 2.84
N ASN A 54 4.73 -2.23 4.11
CA ASN A 54 4.06 -3.10 5.06
C ASN A 54 2.65 -2.57 5.38
N LEU A 55 1.62 -3.25 4.89
CA LEU A 55 0.21 -2.92 5.09
C LEU A 55 -0.49 -3.96 5.97
N SER A 56 0.26 -4.80 6.68
CA SER A 56 -0.34 -5.90 7.43
C SER A 56 -1.32 -5.42 8.50
N GLY A 57 -2.46 -6.11 8.65
CA GLY A 57 -3.49 -5.74 9.63
C GLY A 57 -4.27 -4.46 9.31
N THR A 58 -4.08 -3.86 8.14
CA THR A 58 -4.83 -2.67 7.71
C THR A 58 -6.14 -3.03 6.98
N LYS A 59 -6.93 -2.00 6.64
CA LYS A 59 -8.16 -2.12 5.85
C LYS A 59 -7.94 -1.77 4.37
N ILE A 60 -6.76 -2.07 3.83
CA ILE A 60 -6.47 -1.80 2.41
C ILE A 60 -7.40 -2.62 1.49
N THR A 61 -7.85 -2.01 0.39
CA THR A 61 -8.71 -2.63 -0.63
C THR A 61 -7.91 -3.03 -1.87
N SER A 62 -8.48 -3.91 -2.70
CA SER A 62 -7.86 -4.35 -3.95
C SER A 62 -7.63 -3.21 -4.94
N ASN A 63 -8.51 -2.20 -4.96
CA ASN A 63 -8.40 -1.05 -5.85
C ASN A 63 -7.17 -0.20 -5.51
N VAL A 64 -6.98 0.09 -4.22
CA VAL A 64 -5.83 0.87 -3.76
C VAL A 64 -4.51 0.11 -4.00
N LEU A 65 -4.51 -1.21 -3.75
CA LEU A 65 -3.36 -2.05 -4.07
C LEU A 65 -3.02 -2.07 -5.56
N ARG A 66 -4.03 -2.12 -6.44
CA ARG A 66 -3.81 -2.05 -7.89
C ARG A 66 -3.09 -0.75 -8.24
N SER A 67 -3.58 0.37 -7.71
CA SER A 67 -2.97 1.69 -7.96
C SER A 67 -1.51 1.73 -7.52
N ILE A 68 -1.18 1.27 -6.31
CA ILE A 68 0.19 1.31 -5.81
C ILE A 68 1.14 0.43 -6.63
N ILE A 69 0.72 -0.80 -6.96
CA ILE A 69 1.57 -1.78 -7.65
C ILE A 69 1.82 -1.36 -9.11
N SER A 70 0.84 -0.70 -9.74
CA SER A 70 0.99 -0.19 -11.11
C SER A 70 1.94 1.00 -11.23
N HIS A 71 2.17 1.76 -10.15
CA HIS A 71 3.01 2.97 -10.18
C HIS A 71 4.35 2.81 -9.46
N CYS A 72 4.42 1.99 -8.40
CA CYS A 72 5.66 1.71 -7.67
C CYS A 72 6.36 0.49 -8.28
N SER A 73 7.06 0.71 -9.40
CA SER A 73 7.67 -0.39 -10.16
C SER A 73 8.77 -1.11 -9.36
N GLU A 74 9.60 -0.37 -8.61
CA GLU A 74 10.73 -0.89 -7.82
C GLU A 74 10.34 -1.56 -6.49
N LEU A 75 9.04 -1.74 -6.22
CA LEU A 75 8.56 -2.37 -4.99
C LEU A 75 8.95 -3.85 -4.97
N ASN A 76 9.82 -4.22 -4.03
CA ASN A 76 10.32 -5.60 -3.89
C ASN A 76 9.83 -6.28 -2.61
N TYR A 77 9.27 -5.52 -1.66
CA TYR A 77 8.67 -6.05 -0.45
C TYR A 77 7.27 -5.48 -0.24
N LEU A 78 6.29 -6.37 -0.13
CA LEU A 78 4.90 -6.01 0.15
C LEU A 78 4.30 -6.99 1.17
N ASN A 79 3.84 -6.49 2.31
CA ASN A 79 3.17 -7.32 3.31
C ASN A 79 1.67 -7.02 3.40
N LEU A 80 0.86 -7.99 2.98
CA LEU A 80 -0.62 -7.94 3.01
C LEU A 80 -1.22 -8.90 4.06
N SER A 81 -0.41 -9.38 4.99
CA SER A 81 -0.85 -10.33 6.01
C SER A 81 -1.93 -9.70 6.88
N SER A 82 -2.95 -10.47 7.25
CA SER A 82 -4.04 -10.00 8.13
C SER A 82 -4.84 -8.78 7.63
N CYS A 83 -4.74 -8.40 6.34
CA CYS A 83 -5.63 -7.39 5.76
C CYS A 83 -7.06 -7.92 5.70
N ARG A 84 -8.00 -7.29 6.41
CA ARG A 84 -9.37 -7.82 6.56
C ARG A 84 -10.19 -7.76 5.28
N TYR A 85 -9.89 -6.80 4.41
CA TYR A 85 -10.68 -6.44 3.22
C TYR A 85 -10.16 -7.11 1.94
N LEU A 86 -9.08 -7.89 2.05
CA LEU A 86 -8.55 -8.65 0.93
C LEU A 86 -9.06 -10.10 0.96
N PRO A 87 -9.19 -10.76 -0.20
CA PRO A 87 -9.49 -12.18 -0.27
C PRO A 87 -8.36 -13.02 0.34
N ARG A 88 -8.71 -14.17 0.92
CA ARG A 88 -7.77 -15.04 1.66
C ARG A 88 -6.53 -15.43 0.85
N GLY A 89 -6.67 -15.67 -0.45
CA GLY A 89 -5.58 -16.07 -1.33
C GLY A 89 -4.48 -15.01 -1.53
N LEU A 90 -4.73 -13.74 -1.20
CA LEU A 90 -3.78 -12.65 -1.40
C LEU A 90 -3.04 -12.25 -0.12
N LYS A 91 -3.47 -12.75 1.05
CA LYS A 91 -2.94 -12.37 2.38
C LYS A 91 -1.63 -13.09 2.66
N ARG A 92 -0.54 -12.55 2.14
CA ARG A 92 0.81 -13.06 2.37
C ARG A 92 1.82 -11.93 2.31
N VAL A 93 3.07 -12.29 2.60
CA VAL A 93 4.24 -11.45 2.33
C VAL A 93 4.74 -11.79 0.93
N TYR A 94 4.99 -10.75 0.15
CA TYR A 94 5.63 -10.81 -1.16
C TYR A 94 7.03 -10.20 -1.00
N ARG A 95 8.05 -10.90 -1.51
CA ARG A 95 9.47 -10.54 -1.34
C ARG A 95 10.22 -10.41 -2.67
N SER A 96 9.51 -10.45 -3.79
CA SER A 96 10.06 -10.20 -5.12
C SER A 96 9.16 -9.24 -5.88
N GLN A 97 9.80 -8.38 -6.67
CA GLN A 97 9.12 -7.47 -7.58
C GLN A 97 8.22 -8.24 -8.55
N GLU A 98 8.68 -9.40 -9.07
CA GLU A 98 7.87 -10.21 -9.98
C GLU A 98 6.60 -10.76 -9.33
N ASP A 99 6.70 -11.26 -8.09
CA ASP A 99 5.52 -11.77 -7.37
C ASP A 99 4.51 -10.63 -7.08
N ILE A 100 5.03 -9.43 -6.79
CA ILE A 100 4.24 -8.23 -6.56
C ILE A 100 3.56 -7.78 -7.85
N GLN A 101 4.27 -7.77 -8.99
CA GLN A 101 3.67 -7.41 -10.27
C GLN A 101 2.61 -8.42 -10.72
N GLN A 102 2.87 -9.73 -10.55
CA GLN A 102 1.88 -10.79 -10.81
C GLN A 102 0.64 -10.69 -9.89
N LEU A 103 0.70 -9.94 -8.78
CA LEU A 103 -0.46 -9.70 -7.95
C LEU A 103 -1.52 -8.88 -8.69
N LEU A 104 -1.14 -8.01 -9.64
CA LEU A 104 -2.08 -7.21 -10.44
C LEU A 104 -3.11 -8.07 -11.20
N ASP A 105 -2.67 -9.21 -11.70
CA ASP A 105 -3.50 -10.18 -12.43
C ASP A 105 -4.43 -10.96 -11.50
N LYS A 106 -4.03 -11.12 -10.23
CA LYS A 106 -4.78 -11.85 -9.20
C LYS A 106 -5.76 -10.96 -8.43
N LEU A 107 -5.59 -9.63 -8.51
CA LEU A 107 -6.49 -8.68 -7.86
C LEU A 107 -7.85 -8.69 -8.58
N PRO A 108 -8.97 -8.85 -7.86
CA PRO A 108 -10.29 -8.82 -8.47
C PRO A 108 -10.53 -7.48 -9.18
N LEU A 109 -11.11 -7.54 -10.38
CA LEU A 109 -11.63 -6.39 -11.09
C LEU A 109 -12.98 -6.03 -10.46
N THR A 110 -12.94 -5.21 -9.42
CA THR A 110 -14.16 -4.64 -8.83
C THR A 110 -14.68 -3.56 -9.80
N ARG A 111 -15.74 -3.91 -10.53
CA ARG A 111 -16.56 -3.03 -11.38
C ARG A 111 -17.30 -2.00 -10.54
#